data_AF-A0A9X4KRP9-F1
#
_entry.id   AF-A0A9X4KRP9-F1
#
_cell.length_a   1.000
_cell.length_b   1.000
_cell.length_c   1.000
_cell.angle_alpha   90.00
_cell.angle_beta   90.00
_cell.angle_gamma   90.00
#
_symmetry.space_group_name_H-M   'P 1'
#
loop_
_entity.id
_entity.type
_entity.pdbx_description
1 polymer ?
#
loop_
_entity_poly.entity_id
_entity_poly.type
_entity_poly.pdbx_seq_one_letter_code
_entity_poly.pdbx_strand_id
1 'polypeptide(L)'
;MIGTYGDRRSVKDYQDFYFGSVAEYAVTLAGWMREAGIDCDLVHNSANPGSNAYHYETVRALGAGFVLGSDHYYNLNMDWNANNPTPKYALGALLSLESLRHMGFPPTVYELPAGSAADWPPIQPEDLSCCYMTNLAFGMKGLNYYVFTGGANPAGIGGDGDVYDYRAPIGPDGEIRPHYVALKAFGDFLRTNGWLAEADRVCDFRLGLDRELPRSKYYAADLEGFGSADAWAFLSKGLAITSLCASYSPGTLDLNTDAMLGRTDLPLLVASSENMAADVQRRLVRFVENGGRLLLAPVLPDKDEYFNPCTILADFLEGASCERLKVSYPDVQAGPAASIHVNGGLWAAKGMPAGASPIAGGAGQRQDGRLDKAIRGRRARALARAAVAIRQARPSADAGLRAAGAGLRAVGRALRQPERVDVAADRREAPDAVRDESVLVPGDGRAQGQAGGRLVPGDGKPRAASDGGEGDPDRRLGARR
;
A
#
# COMPACT_ATOMS: atom_id res chain seq x y z
N MET A 1 -13.91 -4.27 -24.05
CA MET A 1 -15.14 -3.45 -24.06
C MET A 1 -16.10 -4.06 -23.05
N ILE A 2 -16.12 -3.54 -21.84
CA ILE A 2 -17.15 -3.84 -20.83
C ILE A 2 -18.01 -2.58 -20.85
N GLY A 3 -19.12 -2.61 -21.60
CA GLY A 3 -19.81 -1.40 -22.04
C GLY A 3 -21.16 -1.15 -21.37
N THR A 4 -21.74 -2.15 -20.72
CA THR A 4 -23.07 -2.05 -20.10
C THR A 4 -23.05 -2.44 -18.61
N TYR A 5 -24.02 -1.96 -17.83
CA TYR A 5 -24.18 -2.37 -16.43
C TYR A 5 -24.45 -3.88 -16.27
N GLY A 6 -25.10 -4.51 -17.25
CA GLY A 6 -25.27 -5.98 -17.27
C GLY A 6 -23.94 -6.73 -17.36
N ASP A 7 -22.99 -6.19 -18.13
CA ASP A 7 -21.62 -6.72 -18.17
C ASP A 7 -20.93 -6.50 -16.81
N ARG A 8 -21.19 -5.37 -16.13
CA ARG A 8 -20.57 -5.03 -14.82
C ARG A 8 -21.04 -5.95 -13.70
N ARG A 9 -22.33 -6.26 -13.63
CA ARG A 9 -22.86 -7.26 -12.71
C ARG A 9 -22.16 -8.60 -12.91
N SER A 10 -22.03 -9.06 -14.16
CA SER A 10 -21.38 -10.34 -14.46
C SER A 10 -19.91 -10.37 -14.02
N VAL A 11 -19.18 -9.26 -14.18
CA VAL A 11 -17.79 -9.13 -13.70
C VAL A 11 -17.73 -9.16 -12.17
N LYS A 12 -18.66 -8.48 -11.48
CA LYS A 12 -18.75 -8.54 -10.03
C LYS A 12 -19.06 -9.97 -9.55
N ASP A 13 -20.06 -10.63 -10.14
CA ASP A 13 -20.43 -12.01 -9.80
C ASP A 13 -19.24 -12.97 -9.97
N TYR A 14 -18.44 -12.81 -11.03
CA TYR A 14 -17.20 -13.58 -11.21
C TYR A 14 -16.16 -13.28 -10.12
N GLN A 15 -16.02 -12.02 -9.71
CA GLN A 15 -15.10 -11.64 -8.65
C GLN A 15 -15.52 -12.20 -7.28
N ASP A 16 -16.83 -12.18 -6.97
CA ASP A 16 -17.39 -12.77 -5.76
C ASP A 16 -17.18 -14.30 -5.76
N PHE A 17 -17.39 -14.95 -6.91
CA PHE A 17 -17.06 -16.37 -7.10
C PHE A 17 -15.57 -16.66 -6.85
N TYR A 18 -14.68 -15.80 -7.33
CA TYR A 18 -13.23 -15.96 -7.11
C TYR A 18 -12.87 -15.89 -5.61
N PHE A 19 -13.38 -14.90 -4.88
CA PHE A 19 -13.15 -14.80 -3.43
C PHE A 19 -13.77 -15.98 -2.67
N GLY A 20 -14.94 -16.46 -3.09
CA GLY A 20 -15.54 -17.68 -2.56
C GLY A 20 -14.65 -18.91 -2.76
N SER A 21 -14.07 -19.06 -3.95
CA SER A 21 -13.15 -20.18 -4.27
C SER A 21 -11.87 -20.14 -3.42
N VAL A 22 -11.33 -18.95 -3.14
CA VAL A 22 -10.19 -18.79 -2.21
C VAL A 22 -10.57 -19.23 -0.80
N ALA A 23 -11.77 -18.91 -0.34
CA ALA A 23 -12.27 -19.35 0.97
C ALA A 23 -12.45 -20.88 1.03
N GLU A 24 -12.99 -21.51 -0.01
CA GLU A 24 -13.12 -22.98 -0.10
C GLU A 24 -11.76 -23.68 -0.04
N TYR A 25 -10.77 -23.12 -0.74
CA TYR A 25 -9.40 -23.61 -0.68
C TYR A 25 -8.82 -23.51 0.74
N ALA A 26 -9.00 -22.37 1.41
CA ALA A 26 -8.54 -22.18 2.78
C ALA A 26 -9.20 -23.15 3.76
N VAL A 27 -10.51 -23.41 3.63
CA VAL A 27 -11.22 -24.42 4.44
C VAL A 27 -10.64 -25.81 4.23
N THR A 28 -10.31 -26.17 3.00
CA THR A 28 -9.70 -27.47 2.68
C THR A 28 -8.34 -27.62 3.37
N LEU A 29 -7.48 -26.61 3.27
CA LEU A 29 -6.18 -26.61 3.94
C LEU A 29 -6.31 -26.67 5.47
N ALA A 30 -7.24 -25.89 6.04
CA ALA A 30 -7.53 -25.91 7.46
C ALA A 30 -7.98 -27.31 7.91
N GLY A 31 -8.83 -27.97 7.13
CA GLY A 31 -9.25 -29.35 7.37
C GLY A 31 -8.07 -30.32 7.46
N TRP A 32 -7.16 -30.30 6.48
CA TRP A 32 -5.95 -31.13 6.50
C TRP A 32 -5.04 -30.84 7.69
N MET A 33 -4.89 -29.56 8.07
CA MET A 33 -4.13 -29.17 9.25
C MET A 33 -4.74 -29.73 10.53
N ARG A 34 -6.07 -29.69 10.68
CA ARG A 34 -6.78 -30.28 11.82
C ARG A 34 -6.66 -31.80 11.85
N GLU A 35 -6.79 -32.47 10.71
CA GLU A 35 -6.59 -33.92 10.58
C GLU A 35 -5.17 -34.36 10.96
N ALA A 36 -4.17 -33.51 10.67
CA ALA A 36 -2.78 -33.72 11.09
C ALA A 36 -2.53 -33.43 12.58
N GLY A 37 -3.54 -32.98 13.34
CA GLY A 37 -3.45 -32.72 14.78
C GLY A 37 -2.97 -31.32 15.15
N ILE A 38 -2.97 -30.36 14.21
CA ILE A 38 -2.71 -28.95 14.54
C ILE A 38 -3.94 -28.39 15.24
N ASP A 39 -3.81 -27.97 16.51
CA ASP A 39 -4.91 -27.54 17.38
C ASP A 39 -4.85 -26.06 17.79
N CYS A 40 -3.85 -25.31 17.33
CA CYS A 40 -3.73 -23.87 17.57
C CYS A 40 -4.55 -23.03 16.58
N ASP A 41 -4.65 -21.72 16.84
CA ASP A 41 -5.24 -20.79 15.87
C ASP A 41 -4.48 -20.83 14.55
N LEU A 42 -5.23 -20.92 13.45
CA LEU A 42 -4.67 -20.81 12.11
C LEU A 42 -4.53 -19.32 11.76
N VAL A 43 -3.42 -18.96 11.14
CA VAL A 43 -3.16 -17.57 10.76
C VAL A 43 -2.96 -17.44 9.26
N HIS A 44 -3.38 -16.31 8.71
CA HIS A 44 -3.04 -15.92 7.35
C HIS A 44 -2.82 -14.42 7.28
N ASN A 45 -1.85 -13.99 6.50
CA ASN A 45 -1.61 -12.60 6.19
C ASN A 45 -2.19 -12.24 4.82
N SER A 46 -2.87 -11.09 4.76
CA SER A 46 -3.12 -10.45 3.48
C SER A 46 -1.82 -9.84 2.95
N ALA A 47 -1.59 -9.93 1.64
CA ALA A 47 -0.33 -9.52 1.01
C ALA A 47 -0.03 -8.00 1.07
N ASN A 48 -1.01 -7.17 1.47
CA ASN A 48 -0.88 -5.72 1.62
C ASN A 48 -2.14 -5.13 2.27
N PRO A 49 -2.11 -3.85 2.72
CA PRO A 49 -3.24 -3.22 3.37
C PRO A 49 -4.58 -3.27 2.60
N GLY A 50 -4.52 -3.18 1.27
CA GLY A 50 -5.70 -3.19 0.40
C GLY A 50 -6.31 -4.57 0.20
N SER A 51 -5.61 -5.64 0.59
CA SER A 51 -5.99 -7.03 0.33
C SER A 51 -6.76 -7.67 1.49
N ASN A 52 -6.84 -7.03 2.67
CA ASN A 52 -7.68 -7.52 3.78
C ASN A 52 -9.10 -7.85 3.29
N ALA A 53 -9.66 -6.94 2.50
CA ALA A 53 -11.01 -7.08 1.98
C ALA A 53 -11.19 -8.32 1.10
N TYR A 54 -10.15 -8.95 0.56
CA TYR A 54 -10.29 -10.14 -0.29
C TYR A 54 -10.58 -11.41 0.52
N HIS A 55 -10.49 -11.34 1.84
CA HIS A 55 -10.63 -12.48 2.73
C HIS A 55 -11.91 -12.48 3.57
N TYR A 56 -12.90 -11.59 3.32
CA TYR A 56 -14.15 -11.61 4.10
C TYR A 56 -14.84 -12.97 4.06
N GLU A 57 -14.87 -13.64 2.91
CA GLU A 57 -15.45 -14.98 2.74
C GLU A 57 -14.61 -16.02 3.50
N THR A 58 -13.28 -15.91 3.44
CA THR A 58 -12.35 -16.80 4.18
C THR A 58 -12.54 -16.68 5.69
N VAL A 59 -12.58 -15.46 6.20
CA VAL A 59 -12.82 -15.14 7.62
C VAL A 59 -14.15 -15.72 8.07
N ARG A 60 -15.22 -15.52 7.29
CA ARG A 60 -16.54 -16.07 7.59
C ARG A 60 -16.57 -17.59 7.58
N ALA A 61 -15.89 -18.22 6.61
CA ALA A 61 -15.91 -19.67 6.42
C ALA A 61 -15.11 -20.43 7.49
N LEU A 62 -13.95 -19.89 7.89
CA LEU A 62 -13.11 -20.50 8.92
C LEU A 62 -13.60 -20.19 10.34
N GLY A 63 -14.20 -19.02 10.56
CA GLY A 63 -14.81 -18.65 11.83
C GLY A 63 -13.83 -18.66 13.02
N ALA A 64 -14.27 -19.23 14.14
CA ALA A 64 -13.46 -19.32 15.35
C ALA A 64 -12.25 -20.26 15.14
N GLY A 65 -11.07 -19.85 15.62
CA GLY A 65 -9.82 -20.60 15.42
C GLY A 65 -9.02 -20.16 14.20
N PHE A 66 -9.39 -19.04 13.58
CA PHE A 66 -8.63 -18.39 12.50
C PHE A 66 -8.39 -16.92 12.84
N VAL A 67 -7.22 -16.39 12.48
CA VAL A 67 -6.87 -14.97 12.62
C VAL A 67 -6.28 -14.45 11.32
N LEU A 68 -6.87 -13.38 10.78
CA LEU A 68 -6.30 -12.64 9.66
C LEU A 68 -5.40 -11.53 10.18
N GLY A 69 -4.22 -11.40 9.60
CA GLY A 69 -3.35 -10.23 9.71
C GLY A 69 -3.05 -9.64 8.34
N SER A 70 -2.16 -8.65 8.29
CA SER A 70 -1.82 -7.93 7.06
C SER A 70 -0.33 -7.70 6.96
N ASP A 71 0.18 -7.61 5.73
CA ASP A 71 1.55 -7.17 5.46
C ASP A 71 1.56 -5.68 5.19
N HIS A 72 2.56 -4.96 5.71
CA HIS A 72 2.64 -3.49 5.63
C HIS A 72 4.00 -3.04 5.09
N TYR A 73 4.24 -3.33 3.82
CA TYR A 73 5.41 -2.82 3.11
C TYR A 73 5.19 -1.43 2.54
N TYR A 74 6.26 -0.62 2.52
CA TYR A 74 6.33 0.63 1.77
C TYR A 74 7.41 0.62 0.68
N ASN A 75 8.26 -0.41 0.64
CA ASN A 75 9.30 -0.58 -0.37
C ASN A 75 9.80 -2.04 -0.40
N LEU A 76 9.53 -2.76 -1.50
CA LEU A 76 10.07 -4.10 -1.75
C LEU A 76 11.00 -4.16 -2.97
N ASN A 77 10.88 -3.24 -3.93
CA ASN A 77 11.73 -3.18 -5.11
C ASN A 77 11.74 -1.77 -5.71
N MET A 78 12.55 -1.56 -6.75
CA MET A 78 12.75 -0.27 -7.40
C MET A 78 11.52 0.30 -8.12
N ASP A 79 10.50 -0.52 -8.40
CA ASP A 79 9.27 -0.09 -9.09
C ASP A 79 8.24 0.50 -8.11
N TRP A 80 8.51 0.46 -6.80
CA TRP A 80 7.65 1.07 -5.81
C TRP A 80 7.75 2.60 -5.87
N ASN A 81 6.59 3.24 -5.86
CA ASN A 81 6.45 4.70 -6.00
C ASN A 81 7.03 5.52 -4.82
N ALA A 82 7.51 4.86 -3.76
CA ALA A 82 8.12 5.47 -2.61
C ALA A 82 9.15 4.52 -1.98
N ASN A 83 10.16 5.09 -1.32
CA ASN A 83 11.19 4.36 -0.60
C ASN A 83 11.18 4.61 0.92
N ASN A 84 10.23 5.43 1.39
CA ASN A 84 10.02 5.79 2.80
C ASN A 84 8.50 5.75 3.12
N PRO A 85 8.11 5.70 4.40
CA PRO A 85 6.70 5.81 4.80
C PRO A 85 6.11 7.16 4.39
N THR A 86 5.16 7.13 3.46
CA THR A 86 4.46 8.33 2.97
C THR A 86 3.10 8.50 3.64
N PRO A 87 2.41 9.64 3.47
CA PRO A 87 1.00 9.75 3.86
C PRO A 87 0.09 8.69 3.23
N LYS A 88 0.43 8.19 2.03
CA LYS A 88 -0.30 7.06 1.41
C LYS A 88 -0.08 5.76 2.17
N TYR A 89 1.13 5.52 2.66
CA TYR A 89 1.44 4.38 3.52
C TYR A 89 0.66 4.47 4.84
N ALA A 90 0.71 5.64 5.50
CA ALA A 90 -0.02 5.89 6.74
C ALA A 90 -1.53 5.64 6.60
N LEU A 91 -2.11 6.09 5.49
CA LEU A 91 -3.51 5.81 5.14
C LEU A 91 -3.79 4.32 4.95
N GLY A 92 -2.90 3.62 4.24
CA GLY A 92 -2.99 2.17 4.06
C GLY A 92 -2.99 1.45 5.41
N ALA A 93 -2.06 1.81 6.29
CA ALA A 93 -1.96 1.26 7.63
C ALA A 93 -3.25 1.47 8.43
N LEU A 94 -3.77 2.71 8.47
CA LEU A 94 -5.04 3.03 9.11
C LEU A 94 -6.19 2.15 8.60
N LEU A 95 -6.42 2.13 7.28
CA LEU A 95 -7.56 1.40 6.71
C LEU A 95 -7.41 -0.12 6.87
N SER A 96 -6.19 -0.66 6.81
CA SER A 96 -5.93 -2.08 7.05
C SER A 96 -6.25 -2.47 8.49
N LEU A 97 -5.70 -1.75 9.47
CA LEU A 97 -5.91 -2.05 10.89
C LEU A 97 -7.37 -1.90 11.30
N GLU A 98 -8.07 -0.88 10.78
CA GLU A 98 -9.51 -0.73 10.99
C GLU A 98 -10.31 -1.88 10.34
N SER A 99 -9.92 -2.33 9.14
CA SER A 99 -10.58 -3.47 8.49
C SER A 99 -10.41 -4.77 9.28
N LEU A 100 -9.21 -5.05 9.81
CA LEU A 100 -8.97 -6.21 10.67
C LEU A 100 -9.83 -6.14 11.94
N ARG A 101 -9.96 -4.95 12.54
CA ARG A 101 -10.81 -4.73 13.71
C ARG A 101 -12.28 -5.03 13.41
N HIS A 102 -12.81 -4.60 12.26
CA HIS A 102 -14.19 -4.91 11.85
C HIS A 102 -14.43 -6.38 11.54
N MET A 103 -13.38 -7.11 11.17
CA MET A 103 -13.44 -8.57 11.04
C MET A 103 -13.36 -9.29 12.39
N GLY A 104 -13.20 -8.56 13.50
CA GLY A 104 -13.13 -9.10 14.86
C GLY A 104 -11.74 -9.53 15.29
N PHE A 105 -10.68 -9.18 14.54
CA PHE A 105 -9.32 -9.56 14.87
C PHE A 105 -8.56 -8.45 15.59
N PRO A 106 -7.63 -8.79 16.50
CA PRO A 106 -6.63 -7.83 16.96
C PRO A 106 -5.83 -7.36 15.74
N PRO A 107 -5.78 -6.04 15.44
CA PRO A 107 -5.08 -5.54 14.27
C PRO A 107 -3.59 -5.93 14.26
N THR A 108 -3.24 -6.96 13.49
CA THR A 108 -1.94 -7.62 13.53
C THR A 108 -1.24 -7.51 12.19
N VAL A 109 0.02 -7.08 12.23
CA VAL A 109 0.89 -6.95 11.04
C VAL A 109 1.87 -8.12 11.00
N TYR A 110 1.60 -9.13 10.17
CA TYR A 110 2.44 -10.33 10.12
C TYR A 110 3.75 -10.11 9.38
N GLU A 111 3.78 -9.20 8.42
CA GLU A 111 5.02 -8.77 7.78
C GLU A 111 5.15 -7.24 7.87
N LEU A 112 5.82 -6.79 8.94
CA LEU A 112 6.28 -5.42 9.10
C LEU A 112 7.73 -5.35 8.61
N PRO A 113 8.08 -4.45 7.67
CA PRO A 113 9.38 -4.45 7.03
C PRO A 113 10.48 -4.28 8.07
N ALA A 114 11.45 -5.19 8.06
CA ALA A 114 12.69 -5.06 8.85
C ALA A 114 13.88 -4.61 7.98
N GLY A 115 13.66 -4.57 6.66
CA GLY A 115 14.60 -4.22 5.60
C GLY A 115 13.84 -4.19 4.26
N SER A 116 14.56 -4.22 3.14
CA SER A 116 14.00 -4.32 1.79
C SER A 116 14.93 -5.10 0.85
N ALA A 117 14.34 -5.80 -0.11
CA ALA A 117 15.08 -6.35 -1.25
C ALA A 117 15.59 -5.26 -2.21
N ALA A 118 15.08 -4.02 -2.10
CA ALA A 118 15.55 -2.90 -2.90
C ALA A 118 16.94 -2.42 -2.42
N ASP A 119 17.94 -2.55 -3.29
CA ASP A 119 19.28 -2.04 -3.01
C ASP A 119 19.41 -0.53 -3.14
N TRP A 120 18.56 0.09 -3.95
CA TRP A 120 18.59 1.51 -4.24
C TRP A 120 17.19 2.10 -4.51
N PRO A 121 16.83 3.23 -3.86
CA PRO A 121 17.46 3.73 -2.65
C PRO A 121 17.20 2.78 -1.46
N PRO A 122 18.17 2.59 -0.55
CA PRO A 122 18.00 1.74 0.62
C PRO A 122 17.01 2.31 1.62
N ILE A 123 16.27 1.44 2.30
CA ILE A 123 15.54 1.78 3.53
C ILE A 123 16.54 2.23 4.60
N GLN A 124 16.23 3.30 5.32
CA GLN A 124 17.01 3.77 6.48
C GLN A 124 16.38 3.32 7.82
N PRO A 125 17.16 3.23 8.92
CA PRO A 125 16.63 2.98 10.25
C PRO A 125 15.54 3.96 10.70
N GLU A 126 15.60 5.22 10.26
CA GLU A 126 14.61 6.26 10.54
C GLU A 126 13.29 6.00 9.80
N ASP A 127 13.36 5.48 8.58
CA ASP A 127 12.18 5.08 7.81
C ASP A 127 11.45 3.93 8.51
N LEU A 128 12.20 2.94 9.00
CA LEU A 128 11.65 1.84 9.79
C LEU A 128 11.01 2.35 11.08
N SER A 129 11.68 3.25 11.79
CA SER A 129 11.15 3.85 13.02
C SER A 129 9.84 4.61 12.76
N CYS A 130 9.77 5.37 11.67
CA CYS A 130 8.54 6.06 11.24
C CYS A 130 7.42 5.06 10.90
N CYS A 131 7.74 4.00 10.17
CA CYS A 131 6.82 2.92 9.82
C CYS A 131 6.20 2.27 11.07
N TYR A 132 7.04 1.92 12.06
CA TYR A 132 6.60 1.23 13.27
C TYR A 132 5.71 2.11 14.14
N MET A 133 6.14 3.36 14.36
CA MET A 133 5.36 4.33 15.13
C MET A 133 4.05 4.69 14.44
N THR A 134 4.02 4.75 13.10
CA THR A 134 2.79 4.99 12.33
C THR A 134 1.76 3.87 12.56
N ASN A 135 2.18 2.61 12.45
CA ASN A 135 1.29 1.47 12.69
C ASN A 135 0.80 1.44 14.14
N LEU A 136 1.69 1.68 15.10
CA LEU A 136 1.33 1.73 16.51
C LEU A 136 0.32 2.84 16.80
N ALA A 137 0.53 4.04 16.25
CA ALA A 137 -0.37 5.18 16.41
C ALA A 137 -1.77 4.91 15.85
N PHE A 138 -1.90 4.08 14.82
CA PHE A 138 -3.19 3.65 14.27
C PHE A 138 -3.77 2.39 14.93
N GLY A 139 -3.14 1.90 15.99
CA GLY A 139 -3.68 0.86 16.85
C GLY A 139 -3.28 -0.56 16.49
N MET A 140 -2.12 -0.76 15.85
CA MET A 140 -1.50 -2.07 15.70
C MET A 140 -1.30 -2.73 17.07
N LYS A 141 -1.72 -4.00 17.17
CA LYS A 141 -1.73 -4.81 18.41
C LYS A 141 -0.76 -5.98 18.37
N GLY A 142 -0.56 -6.56 17.19
CA GLY A 142 0.43 -7.60 16.94
C GLY A 142 1.36 -7.19 15.81
N LEU A 143 2.62 -7.63 15.87
CA LEU A 143 3.57 -7.43 14.80
C LEU A 143 4.56 -8.59 14.69
N ASN A 144 5.04 -8.83 13.48
CA ASN A 144 6.22 -9.66 13.22
C ASN A 144 7.13 -8.96 12.20
N TYR A 145 8.43 -8.99 12.45
CA TYR A 145 9.43 -8.35 11.61
C TYR A 145 9.85 -9.27 10.47
N TYR A 146 9.66 -8.83 9.23
CA TYR A 146 10.01 -9.63 8.06
C TYR A 146 10.85 -8.83 7.05
N VAL A 147 12.04 -9.30 6.65
CA VAL A 147 12.78 -10.47 7.13
C VAL A 147 13.68 -10.06 8.30
N PHE A 148 13.61 -10.75 9.44
CA PHE A 148 14.46 -10.41 10.60
C PHE A 148 15.93 -10.85 10.45
N THR A 149 16.16 -11.99 9.81
CA THR A 149 17.50 -12.54 9.59
C THR A 149 17.64 -13.05 8.16
N GLY A 150 18.64 -12.56 7.45
CA GLY A 150 18.98 -13.03 6.12
C GLY A 150 19.53 -14.45 6.15
N GLY A 151 19.47 -15.12 5.02
CA GLY A 151 19.96 -16.50 4.88
C GLY A 151 20.30 -16.87 3.45
N ALA A 152 20.71 -18.12 3.26
CA ALA A 152 20.96 -18.68 1.95
C ALA A 152 19.70 -19.37 1.41
N ASN A 153 19.47 -19.24 0.11
CA ASN A 153 18.50 -20.09 -0.59
C ASN A 153 19.17 -21.44 -0.91
N PRO A 154 18.52 -22.57 -0.59
CA PRO A 154 19.02 -23.87 -1.06
C PRO A 154 19.05 -23.93 -2.60
N ALA A 155 20.00 -24.70 -3.13
CA ALA A 155 20.18 -24.86 -4.57
C ALA A 155 18.87 -25.33 -5.24
N GLY A 156 18.41 -24.57 -6.24
CA GLY A 156 17.19 -24.87 -7.00
C GLY A 156 15.87 -24.49 -6.31
N ILE A 157 15.91 -23.86 -5.12
CA ILE A 157 14.71 -23.43 -4.38
C ILE A 157 14.52 -21.90 -4.42
N GLY A 158 15.59 -21.12 -4.54
CA GLY A 158 15.55 -19.66 -4.50
C GLY A 158 14.91 -19.02 -5.75
N GLY A 159 13.98 -18.07 -5.52
CA GLY A 159 13.45 -17.20 -6.58
C GLY A 159 14.38 -16.03 -6.94
N ASP A 160 15.19 -15.57 -5.98
CA ASP A 160 15.98 -14.32 -6.07
C ASP A 160 17.50 -14.56 -6.01
N GLY A 161 17.95 -15.76 -6.39
CA GLY A 161 19.37 -16.16 -6.34
C GLY A 161 19.73 -16.95 -5.08
N ASP A 162 21.03 -17.01 -4.76
CA ASP A 162 21.55 -17.88 -3.69
C ASP A 162 21.39 -17.29 -2.27
N VAL A 163 21.03 -16.01 -2.16
CA VAL A 163 20.91 -15.28 -0.90
C VAL A 163 19.51 -14.68 -0.76
N TYR A 164 18.89 -14.88 0.39
CA TYR A 164 17.61 -14.29 0.79
C TYR A 164 17.82 -13.40 2.02
N ASP A 165 18.16 -12.13 1.79
CA ASP A 165 18.59 -11.24 2.88
C ASP A 165 17.66 -10.04 3.08
N TYR A 166 17.10 -9.45 2.02
CA TYR A 166 16.24 -8.25 2.12
C TYR A 166 16.88 -7.15 2.99
N ARG A 167 18.23 -7.10 3.04
CA ARG A 167 18.99 -6.24 3.96
C ARG A 167 18.46 -6.31 5.40
N ALA A 168 18.19 -7.52 5.86
CA ALA A 168 17.63 -7.83 7.16
C ALA A 168 18.49 -7.23 8.29
N PRO A 169 17.90 -6.99 9.47
CA PRO A 169 18.62 -6.54 10.66
C PRO A 169 19.84 -7.40 11.01
N ILE A 170 19.77 -8.70 10.75
CA ILE A 170 20.87 -9.65 10.90
C ILE A 170 21.17 -10.22 9.51
N GLY A 171 22.40 -10.04 9.02
CA GLY A 171 22.84 -10.55 7.72
C GLY A 171 22.99 -12.07 7.68
N PRO A 172 23.18 -12.65 6.47
CA PRO A 172 23.31 -14.09 6.28
C PRO A 172 24.55 -14.71 6.94
N ASP A 173 25.56 -13.89 7.25
CA ASP A 173 26.78 -14.24 7.98
C ASP A 173 26.73 -13.86 9.48
N GLY A 174 25.58 -13.37 9.96
CA GLY A 174 25.39 -12.91 11.34
C GLY A 174 25.75 -11.45 11.60
N GLU A 175 26.07 -10.66 10.56
CA GLU A 175 26.30 -9.22 10.69
C GLU A 175 25.09 -8.50 11.33
N ILE A 176 25.31 -7.74 12.41
CA ILE A 176 24.26 -6.89 13.01
C ILE A 176 24.27 -5.53 12.31
N ARG A 177 23.15 -5.18 11.67
CA ARG A 177 23.00 -3.95 10.88
C ARG A 177 22.29 -2.83 11.64
N PRO A 178 22.40 -1.55 11.19
CA PRO A 178 21.72 -0.42 11.84
C PRO A 178 20.21 -0.60 12.02
N HIS A 179 19.55 -1.34 11.12
CA HIS A 179 18.13 -1.67 11.25
C HIS A 179 17.81 -2.36 12.59
N TYR A 180 18.67 -3.28 13.05
CA TYR A 180 18.50 -3.99 14.32
C TYR A 180 18.36 -3.03 15.51
N VAL A 181 19.12 -1.93 15.50
CA VAL A 181 19.07 -0.92 16.56
C VAL A 181 17.71 -0.22 16.58
N ALA A 182 17.13 0.10 15.41
CA ALA A 182 15.79 0.69 15.31
C ALA A 182 14.70 -0.27 15.79
N LEU A 183 14.75 -1.54 15.38
CA LEU A 183 13.82 -2.57 15.86
C LEU A 183 13.90 -2.72 17.40
N LYS A 184 15.12 -2.81 17.94
CA LYS A 184 15.34 -2.93 19.38
C LYS A 184 14.78 -1.73 20.14
N ALA A 185 15.03 -0.50 19.65
CA ALA A 185 14.51 0.71 20.27
C ALA A 185 12.98 0.73 20.32
N PHE A 186 12.32 0.30 19.23
CA PHE A 186 10.87 0.18 19.21
C PHE A 186 10.35 -0.92 20.14
N GLY A 187 11.00 -2.09 20.19
CA GLY A 187 10.67 -3.15 21.15
C GLY A 187 10.81 -2.71 22.60
N ASP A 188 11.88 -1.98 22.95
CA ASP A 188 12.07 -1.40 24.28
C ASP A 188 11.00 -0.34 24.62
N PHE A 189 10.59 0.46 23.63
CA PHE A 189 9.48 1.40 23.77
C PHE A 189 8.18 0.65 24.08
N LEU A 190 7.83 -0.39 23.33
CA LEU A 190 6.63 -1.19 23.58
C LEU A 190 6.65 -1.87 24.94
N ARG A 191 7.78 -2.43 25.37
CA ARG A 191 7.93 -3.06 26.69
C ARG A 191 7.68 -2.06 27.82
N THR A 192 8.12 -0.82 27.66
CA THR A 192 7.92 0.26 28.64
C THR A 192 6.48 0.81 28.59
N ASN A 193 5.82 0.68 27.44
CA ASN A 193 4.47 1.19 27.18
C ASN A 193 3.46 0.06 26.89
N GLY A 194 3.57 -1.07 27.60
CA GLY A 194 2.75 -2.26 27.33
C GLY A 194 1.24 -2.02 27.41
N TRP A 195 0.81 -0.96 28.12
CA TRP A 195 -0.57 -0.50 28.19
C TRP A 195 -1.16 -0.14 26.81
N LEU A 196 -0.34 0.17 25.80
CA LEU A 196 -0.77 0.45 24.43
C LEU A 196 -1.43 -0.77 23.74
N ALA A 197 -1.15 -1.99 24.20
CA ALA A 197 -1.79 -3.21 23.71
C ALA A 197 -3.33 -3.17 23.94
N GLU A 198 -3.77 -2.60 25.06
CA GLU A 198 -5.19 -2.48 25.41
C GLU A 198 -5.79 -1.11 25.06
N ALA A 199 -4.96 -0.14 24.65
CA ALA A 199 -5.41 1.22 24.40
C ALA A 199 -6.18 1.36 23.07
N ASP A 200 -7.31 2.06 23.09
CA ASP A 200 -8.03 2.46 21.89
C ASP A 200 -7.72 3.90 21.49
N ARG A 201 -7.75 4.14 20.17
CA ARG A 201 -7.57 5.49 19.63
C ARG A 201 -8.84 6.31 19.83
N VAL A 202 -8.69 7.49 20.45
CA VAL A 202 -9.78 8.47 20.53
C VAL A 202 -10.01 9.06 19.14
N CYS A 203 -11.28 9.11 18.73
CA CYS A 203 -11.69 9.50 17.38
C CYS A 203 -12.57 10.76 17.43
N ASP A 204 -12.41 11.64 16.46
CA ASP A 204 -13.20 12.88 16.36
C ASP A 204 -14.50 12.70 15.55
N PHE A 205 -14.46 11.77 14.59
CA PHE A 205 -15.59 11.39 13.74
C PHE A 205 -15.37 9.98 13.20
N ARG A 206 -16.34 9.45 12.43
CA ARG A 206 -16.24 8.13 11.83
C ARG A 206 -16.34 8.19 10.31
N LEU A 207 -15.49 7.42 9.64
CA LEU A 207 -15.61 7.11 8.23
C LEU A 207 -16.44 5.83 8.07
N GLY A 208 -17.44 5.84 7.19
CA GLY A 208 -18.17 4.64 6.82
C GLY A 208 -17.34 3.76 5.89
N LEU A 209 -17.05 2.53 6.31
CA LEU A 209 -16.42 1.52 5.49
C LEU A 209 -17.48 0.57 4.96
N ASP A 210 -17.72 0.66 3.66
CA ASP A 210 -18.41 -0.39 2.92
C ASP A 210 -17.37 -1.40 2.41
N ARG A 211 -17.59 -2.68 2.73
CA ARG A 211 -16.72 -3.83 2.43
C ARG A 211 -16.47 -4.00 0.93
N GLU A 212 -17.37 -3.51 0.09
CA GLU A 212 -17.28 -3.62 -1.36
C GLU A 212 -16.37 -2.56 -2.00
N LEU A 213 -16.22 -1.38 -1.40
CA LEU A 213 -15.37 -0.31 -1.93
C LEU A 213 -13.91 -0.73 -2.19
N PRO A 214 -13.18 -1.39 -1.26
CA PRO A 214 -11.80 -1.84 -1.53
C PRO A 214 -11.69 -2.94 -2.61
N ARG A 215 -12.79 -3.65 -2.92
CA ARG A 215 -12.86 -4.68 -3.98
C ARG A 215 -13.23 -4.09 -5.34
N SER A 216 -13.87 -2.93 -5.35
CA SER A 216 -14.49 -2.32 -6.52
C SER A 216 -13.57 -2.08 -7.72
N LYS A 217 -12.25 -2.00 -7.55
CA LYS A 217 -11.31 -1.84 -8.67
C LYS A 217 -11.41 -2.96 -9.72
N TYR A 218 -11.89 -4.14 -9.34
CA TYR A 218 -12.01 -5.29 -10.25
C TYR A 218 -13.27 -5.25 -11.13
N TYR A 219 -14.33 -4.58 -10.70
CA TYR A 219 -15.62 -4.60 -11.40
C TYR A 219 -16.17 -3.21 -11.74
N ALA A 220 -15.81 -2.18 -10.99
CA ALA A 220 -16.31 -0.81 -11.12
C ALA A 220 -15.22 0.20 -11.57
N ALA A 221 -14.07 -0.27 -12.04
CA ALA A 221 -13.10 0.60 -12.71
C ALA A 221 -13.66 1.14 -14.03
N ASP A 222 -13.36 2.41 -14.33
CA ASP A 222 -13.70 3.10 -15.58
C ASP A 222 -15.22 3.24 -15.85
N LEU A 223 -16.04 3.40 -14.82
CA LEU A 223 -17.44 3.81 -14.98
C LEU A 223 -17.51 5.29 -15.40
N GLU A 224 -18.48 5.65 -16.25
CA GLU A 224 -18.67 7.04 -16.71
C GLU A 224 -19.16 7.97 -15.58
N GLY A 225 -19.88 7.39 -14.61
CA GLY A 225 -20.38 8.02 -13.39
C GLY A 225 -19.34 8.12 -12.27
N PHE A 226 -19.81 8.42 -11.06
CA PHE A 226 -18.97 8.31 -9.85
C PHE A 226 -19.16 6.92 -9.26
N GLY A 227 -18.31 5.99 -9.69
CA GLY A 227 -18.41 4.57 -9.36
C GLY A 227 -17.82 4.23 -7.99
N SER A 228 -17.99 2.99 -7.57
CA SER A 228 -17.47 2.51 -6.27
C SER A 228 -15.94 2.61 -6.17
N ALA A 229 -15.21 2.47 -7.28
CA ALA A 229 -13.76 2.68 -7.32
C ALA A 229 -13.39 4.16 -7.06
N ASP A 230 -14.19 5.10 -7.58
CA ASP A 230 -14.01 6.53 -7.30
C ASP A 230 -14.35 6.86 -5.85
N ALA A 231 -15.42 6.24 -5.30
CA ALA A 231 -15.78 6.39 -3.89
C ALA A 231 -14.67 5.84 -2.97
N TRP A 232 -14.04 4.71 -3.30
CA TRP A 232 -12.87 4.22 -2.56
C TRP A 232 -11.71 5.20 -2.62
N ALA A 233 -11.41 5.74 -3.80
CA ALA A 233 -10.37 6.76 -3.96
C ALA A 233 -10.70 8.05 -3.18
N PHE A 234 -11.98 8.45 -3.13
CA PHE A 234 -12.44 9.64 -2.41
C PHE A 234 -12.46 9.43 -0.89
N LEU A 235 -12.84 8.25 -0.40
CA LEU A 235 -12.71 7.88 1.00
C LEU A 235 -11.25 7.97 1.44
N SER A 236 -10.38 7.30 0.69
CA SER A 236 -8.99 7.11 1.04
C SER A 236 -8.18 8.41 0.85
N LYS A 237 -8.14 8.96 -0.37
CA LYS A 237 -7.30 10.12 -0.71
C LYS A 237 -7.98 11.46 -0.43
N GLY A 238 -9.31 11.49 -0.34
CA GLY A 238 -10.09 12.68 0.01
C GLY A 238 -10.34 12.72 1.51
N LEU A 239 -11.41 12.09 1.98
CA LEU A 239 -11.89 12.21 3.36
C LEU A 239 -10.81 11.87 4.40
N ALA A 240 -10.16 10.71 4.28
CA ALA A 240 -9.20 10.25 5.27
C ALA A 240 -7.91 11.11 5.27
N ILE A 241 -7.22 11.28 4.13
CA ILE A 241 -6.01 12.13 4.08
C ILE A 241 -6.32 13.57 4.49
N THR A 242 -7.40 14.18 3.99
CA THR A 242 -7.76 15.56 4.38
C THR A 242 -7.98 15.66 5.87
N SER A 243 -8.62 14.67 6.49
CA SER A 243 -8.83 14.68 7.95
C SER A 243 -7.52 14.59 8.75
N LEU A 244 -6.60 13.70 8.35
CA LEU A 244 -5.30 13.59 8.99
C LEU A 244 -4.48 14.88 8.81
N CYS A 245 -4.49 15.49 7.62
CA CYS A 245 -3.82 16.77 7.39
C CYS A 245 -4.44 17.93 8.21
N ALA A 246 -5.72 17.84 8.54
CA ALA A 246 -6.41 18.78 9.42
C ALA A 246 -6.26 18.43 10.91
N SER A 247 -5.39 17.48 11.26
CA SER A 247 -5.14 17.00 12.63
C SER A 247 -6.36 16.37 13.31
N TYR A 248 -7.31 15.85 12.53
CA TYR A 248 -8.36 14.99 13.05
C TYR A 248 -7.94 13.52 13.05
N SER A 249 -8.48 12.77 14.00
CA SER A 249 -8.33 11.34 14.21
C SER A 249 -9.61 10.61 13.74
N PRO A 250 -9.69 10.16 12.47
CA PRO A 250 -10.87 9.49 11.94
C PRO A 250 -10.98 8.05 12.48
N GLY A 251 -12.06 7.71 13.18
CA GLY A 251 -12.44 6.31 13.42
C GLY A 251 -13.16 5.73 12.20
N THR A 252 -13.56 4.45 12.25
CA THR A 252 -14.36 3.86 11.19
C THR A 252 -15.59 3.09 11.72
N LEU A 253 -16.63 2.98 10.91
CA LEU A 253 -17.77 2.08 11.13
C LEU A 253 -17.95 1.18 9.92
N ASP A 254 -18.13 -0.11 10.15
CA ASP A 254 -18.57 -1.03 9.11
C ASP A 254 -20.05 -0.81 8.80
N LEU A 255 -20.33 -0.40 7.55
CA LEU A 255 -21.68 -0.12 7.06
C LEU A 255 -22.51 -1.39 6.81
N ASN A 256 -21.88 -2.57 6.85
CA ASN A 256 -22.50 -3.85 6.55
C ASN A 256 -23.03 -4.58 7.80
N THR A 257 -23.02 -3.95 8.97
CA THR A 257 -23.50 -4.53 10.23
C THR A 257 -24.42 -3.58 10.99
N ASP A 258 -25.43 -4.12 11.66
CA ASP A 258 -26.36 -3.35 12.50
C ASP A 258 -25.67 -2.78 13.76
N ALA A 259 -24.44 -3.22 14.08
CA ALA A 259 -23.65 -2.65 15.19
C ALA A 259 -23.41 -1.13 15.03
N MET A 260 -23.43 -0.60 13.80
CA MET A 260 -23.30 0.85 13.56
C MET A 260 -24.49 1.66 14.11
N LEU A 261 -25.68 1.07 14.23
CA LEU A 261 -26.91 1.79 14.52
C LEU A 261 -26.99 2.35 15.95
N GLY A 262 -26.21 1.78 16.88
CA GLY A 262 -26.05 2.27 18.24
C GLY A 262 -24.90 3.28 18.40
N ARG A 263 -24.20 3.65 17.32
CA ARG A 263 -22.98 4.45 17.35
C ARG A 263 -23.22 5.86 16.79
N THR A 264 -24.20 6.58 17.35
CA THR A 264 -24.63 7.92 16.90
C THR A 264 -23.94 9.09 17.63
N ASP A 265 -23.03 8.79 18.56
CA ASP A 265 -22.29 9.75 19.37
C ASP A 265 -21.38 10.68 18.55
N LEU A 266 -20.82 10.18 17.44
CA LEU A 266 -19.93 10.93 16.54
C LEU A 266 -20.54 11.06 15.14
N PRO A 267 -20.23 12.14 14.40
CA PRO A 267 -20.67 12.26 13.02
C PRO A 267 -20.05 11.17 12.12
N LEU A 268 -20.84 10.70 11.16
CA LEU A 268 -20.47 9.68 10.18
C LEU A 268 -20.30 10.31 8.81
N LEU A 269 -19.13 10.15 8.20
CA LEU A 269 -18.80 10.59 6.85
C LEU A 269 -18.73 9.35 5.94
N VAL A 270 -19.52 9.33 4.88
CA VAL A 270 -19.60 8.20 3.94
C VAL A 270 -19.23 8.69 2.55
N ALA A 271 -18.19 8.06 1.99
CA ALA A 271 -17.89 8.17 0.56
C ALA A 271 -18.91 7.33 -0.21
N SER A 272 -19.74 8.00 -0.99
CA SER A 272 -20.87 7.41 -1.69
C SER A 272 -20.60 7.34 -3.18
N SER A 273 -21.01 6.25 -3.82
CA SER A 273 -21.05 6.09 -5.27
C SER A 273 -22.48 6.01 -5.78
N GLU A 274 -22.64 6.02 -7.09
CA GLU A 274 -23.94 5.73 -7.72
C GLU A 274 -24.47 4.33 -7.32
N ASN A 275 -23.57 3.39 -7.02
CA ASN A 275 -23.87 2.07 -6.47
C ASN A 275 -23.70 2.05 -4.96
N MET A 276 -24.72 1.60 -4.23
CA MET A 276 -24.65 1.30 -2.80
C MET A 276 -25.67 0.24 -2.45
N ALA A 277 -25.25 -0.79 -1.71
CA ALA A 277 -26.10 -1.91 -1.37
C ALA A 277 -27.41 -1.45 -0.70
N ALA A 278 -28.54 -2.04 -1.07
CA ALA A 278 -29.85 -1.59 -0.60
C ALA A 278 -29.97 -1.66 0.94
N ASP A 279 -29.34 -2.67 1.56
CA ASP A 279 -29.27 -2.78 3.02
C ASP A 279 -28.39 -1.71 3.66
N VAL A 280 -27.28 -1.32 3.02
CA VAL A 280 -26.44 -0.21 3.51
C VAL A 280 -27.24 1.10 3.45
N GLN A 281 -27.98 1.35 2.36
CA GLN A 281 -28.87 2.52 2.26
C GLN A 281 -29.89 2.55 3.39
N ARG A 282 -30.57 1.42 3.66
CA ARG A 282 -31.53 1.29 4.78
C ARG A 282 -30.88 1.53 6.14
N ARG A 283 -29.66 1.02 6.36
CA ARG A 283 -28.93 1.24 7.62
C ARG A 283 -28.55 2.71 7.80
N LEU A 284 -28.17 3.41 6.74
CA LEU A 284 -27.87 4.84 6.80
C LEU A 284 -29.11 5.68 7.11
N VAL A 285 -30.28 5.32 6.55
CA VAL A 285 -31.57 5.93 6.93
C VAL A 285 -31.83 5.73 8.43
N ARG A 286 -31.79 4.47 8.89
CA ARG A 286 -31.99 4.13 10.32
C ARG A 286 -30.99 4.82 11.24
N PHE A 287 -29.74 4.98 10.81
CA PHE A 287 -28.71 5.69 11.57
C PHE A 287 -29.09 7.15 11.81
N VAL A 288 -29.62 7.84 10.78
CA VAL A 288 -30.10 9.22 10.90
C VAL A 288 -31.37 9.28 11.75
N GLU A 289 -32.32 8.36 11.55
CA GLU A 289 -33.53 8.27 12.37
C GLU A 289 -33.23 8.04 13.86
N ASN A 290 -32.14 7.31 14.16
CA ASN A 290 -31.63 7.10 15.52
C ASN A 290 -30.88 8.32 16.10
N GLY A 291 -30.91 9.48 15.43
CA GLY A 291 -30.25 10.71 15.87
C GLY A 291 -28.79 10.86 15.44
N GLY A 292 -28.31 9.98 14.56
CA GLY A 292 -26.98 10.08 13.95
C GLY A 292 -26.87 11.27 13.00
N ARG A 293 -25.65 11.81 12.87
CA ARG A 293 -25.33 12.88 11.92
C ARG A 293 -24.56 12.29 10.75
N LEU A 294 -25.10 12.39 9.53
CA LEU A 294 -24.53 11.81 8.32
C LEU A 294 -24.07 12.91 7.35
N LEU A 295 -22.84 12.79 6.87
CA LEU A 295 -22.35 13.47 5.68
C LEU A 295 -22.12 12.42 4.59
N LEU A 296 -22.91 12.50 3.52
CA LEU A 296 -22.85 11.61 2.38
C LEU A 296 -22.35 12.39 1.15
N ALA A 297 -21.24 11.96 0.54
CA ALA A 297 -20.62 12.69 -0.56
C ALA A 297 -19.81 11.76 -1.49
N PRO A 298 -19.61 12.12 -2.78
CA PRO A 298 -20.12 13.33 -3.44
C PRO A 298 -21.47 13.13 -4.13
N VAL A 299 -21.97 11.90 -4.23
CA VAL A 299 -23.23 11.57 -4.94
C VAL A 299 -24.21 10.81 -4.06
N LEU A 300 -25.49 10.89 -4.41
CA LEU A 300 -26.51 9.96 -3.88
C LEU A 300 -26.51 8.67 -4.71
N PRO A 301 -26.60 7.49 -4.07
CA PRO A 301 -26.72 6.25 -4.81
C PRO A 301 -28.09 6.18 -5.50
N ASP A 302 -28.09 5.70 -6.74
CA ASP A 302 -29.28 5.43 -7.54
C ASP A 302 -29.36 3.94 -7.96
N LYS A 303 -28.39 3.13 -7.53
CA LYS A 303 -28.28 1.70 -7.83
C LYS A 303 -27.94 0.87 -6.59
N ASP A 304 -28.40 -0.38 -6.58
CA ASP A 304 -28.07 -1.39 -5.58
C ASP A 304 -26.74 -2.12 -5.87
N GLU A 305 -26.42 -3.13 -5.04
CA GLU A 305 -25.25 -4.00 -5.17
C GLU A 305 -25.21 -4.84 -6.46
N TYR A 306 -26.35 -4.97 -7.15
CA TYR A 306 -26.52 -5.70 -8.41
C TYR A 306 -26.64 -4.76 -9.61
N PHE A 307 -26.39 -3.46 -9.41
CA PHE A 307 -26.53 -2.39 -10.42
C PHE A 307 -27.97 -2.17 -10.92
N ASN A 308 -28.99 -2.65 -10.17
CA ASN A 308 -30.39 -2.32 -10.46
C ASN A 308 -30.75 -0.95 -9.86
N PRO A 309 -31.76 -0.25 -10.40
CA PRO A 309 -32.24 1.00 -9.80
C PRO A 309 -32.64 0.84 -8.32
N CYS A 310 -32.11 1.69 -7.45
CA CYS A 310 -32.41 1.72 -6.02
C CYS A 310 -32.22 3.12 -5.44
N THR A 311 -33.30 3.73 -4.94
CA THR A 311 -33.38 5.14 -4.55
C THR A 311 -33.66 5.37 -3.06
N ILE A 312 -33.46 4.37 -2.19
CA ILE A 312 -33.88 4.42 -0.78
C ILE A 312 -33.40 5.68 -0.05
N LEU A 313 -32.12 6.05 -0.21
CA LEU A 313 -31.59 7.28 0.40
C LEU A 313 -32.15 8.55 -0.25
N ALA A 314 -32.35 8.56 -1.57
CA ALA A 314 -32.95 9.70 -2.27
C ALA A 314 -34.42 9.90 -1.86
N ASP A 315 -35.18 8.82 -1.70
CA ASP A 315 -36.58 8.83 -1.28
C ASP A 315 -36.72 9.32 0.17
N PHE A 316 -35.83 8.88 1.06
CA PHE A 316 -35.72 9.40 2.42
C PHE A 316 -35.40 10.91 2.43
N LEU A 317 -34.64 11.39 1.44
CA LEU A 317 -34.29 12.80 1.24
C LEU A 317 -35.24 13.50 0.24
N GLU A 318 -36.54 13.17 0.25
CA GLU A 318 -37.58 13.85 -0.53
C GLU A 318 -37.29 13.94 -2.06
N GLY A 319 -36.68 12.90 -2.62
CA GLY A 319 -36.30 12.87 -4.04
C GLY A 319 -35.05 13.70 -4.36
N ALA A 320 -34.18 13.93 -3.38
CA ALA A 320 -32.91 14.59 -3.58
C ALA A 320 -32.12 13.94 -4.72
N SER A 321 -31.45 14.76 -5.53
CA SER A 321 -30.67 14.28 -6.66
C SER A 321 -29.48 15.19 -6.91
N CYS A 322 -28.44 14.61 -7.51
CA CYS A 322 -27.24 15.33 -7.91
C CYS A 322 -26.96 15.15 -9.40
N GLU A 323 -26.31 16.15 -10.00
CA GLU A 323 -25.81 16.04 -11.37
C GLU A 323 -24.36 16.47 -11.47
N ARG A 324 -23.61 15.82 -12.36
CA ARG A 324 -22.21 16.16 -12.60
C ARG A 324 -22.11 17.53 -13.26
N LEU A 325 -21.39 18.45 -12.64
CA LEU A 325 -21.07 19.74 -13.20
C LEU A 325 -20.01 19.59 -14.30
N LYS A 326 -20.35 20.04 -15.52
CA LYS A 326 -19.46 20.05 -16.68
C LYS A 326 -18.78 21.42 -16.81
N VAL A 327 -17.96 21.77 -15.82
CA VAL A 327 -17.19 23.03 -15.81
C VAL A 327 -15.70 22.72 -15.71
N SER A 328 -14.89 23.33 -16.57
CA SER A 328 -13.43 23.24 -16.46
C SER A 328 -12.93 24.15 -15.34
N TYR A 329 -12.17 23.58 -14.40
CA TYR A 329 -11.56 24.30 -13.26
C TYR A 329 -12.57 25.10 -12.44
N PRO A 330 -13.60 24.43 -11.88
CA PRO A 330 -14.58 25.13 -11.08
C PRO A 330 -13.90 25.68 -9.81
N ASP A 331 -14.31 26.89 -9.46
CA ASP A 331 -13.89 27.55 -8.25
C ASP A 331 -15.02 27.52 -7.24
N VAL A 332 -14.83 26.81 -6.13
CA VAL A 332 -15.87 26.53 -5.13
C VAL A 332 -15.63 27.33 -3.87
N GLN A 333 -16.68 27.97 -3.35
CA GLN A 333 -16.68 28.57 -2.03
C GLN A 333 -17.43 27.66 -1.05
N ALA A 334 -16.76 27.22 0.01
CA ALA A 334 -17.34 26.34 1.03
C ALA A 334 -17.09 26.92 2.42
N GLY A 335 -18.15 27.43 3.06
CA GLY A 335 -18.05 28.14 4.34
C GLY A 335 -17.02 29.28 4.30
N PRO A 336 -16.06 29.36 5.25
CA PRO A 336 -15.02 30.40 5.28
C PRO A 336 -13.91 30.17 4.24
N ALA A 337 -13.83 28.97 3.64
CA ALA A 337 -12.84 28.68 2.61
C ALA A 337 -13.31 29.25 1.27
N ALA A 338 -12.69 30.34 0.85
CA ALA A 338 -12.92 30.95 -0.45
C ALA A 338 -11.95 30.39 -1.49
N SER A 339 -12.45 30.24 -2.71
CA SER A 339 -11.69 29.90 -3.91
C SER A 339 -10.98 28.54 -3.86
N ILE A 340 -11.72 27.46 -3.59
CA ILE A 340 -11.22 26.09 -3.60
C ILE A 340 -11.15 25.61 -5.05
N HIS A 341 -9.93 25.40 -5.52
CA HIS A 341 -9.67 24.78 -6.81
C HIS A 341 -9.98 23.29 -6.76
N VAL A 342 -10.85 22.82 -7.66
CA VAL A 342 -11.24 21.41 -7.75
C VAL A 342 -10.63 20.79 -9.00
N ASN A 343 -9.78 19.77 -8.81
CA ASN A 343 -9.12 19.01 -9.88
C ASN A 343 -9.81 17.68 -10.21
N GLY A 344 -11.04 17.47 -9.74
CA GLY A 344 -11.85 16.26 -9.97
C GLY A 344 -13.24 16.58 -10.49
N GLY A 345 -14.09 15.55 -10.57
CA GLY A 345 -15.52 15.77 -10.80
C GLY A 345 -16.14 16.56 -9.65
N LEU A 346 -17.15 17.37 -9.98
CA LEU A 346 -17.96 18.09 -9.01
C LEU A 346 -19.42 17.72 -9.29
N TRP A 347 -20.19 17.47 -8.24
CA TRP A 347 -21.61 17.14 -8.33
C TRP A 347 -22.41 18.22 -7.62
N ALA A 348 -23.32 18.85 -8.35
CA ALA A 348 -24.23 19.85 -7.81
C ALA A 348 -25.53 19.19 -7.38
N ALA A 349 -26.12 19.70 -6.30
CA ALA A 349 -27.49 19.39 -5.94
C ALA A 349 -28.42 19.91 -7.04
N LYS A 350 -29.22 19.01 -7.61
CA LYS A 350 -30.25 19.30 -8.61
C LYS A 350 -31.64 19.36 -7.98
N GLY A 351 -31.94 18.38 -7.12
CA GLY A 351 -33.10 18.37 -6.24
C GLY A 351 -32.63 18.42 -4.79
N MET A 352 -33.22 19.30 -3.99
CA MET A 352 -32.95 19.44 -2.56
C MET A 352 -34.24 19.22 -1.76
N PRO A 353 -34.18 18.56 -0.59
CA PRO A 353 -35.31 18.46 0.32
C PRO A 353 -35.80 19.83 0.78
N ALA A 354 -37.07 19.90 1.22
CA ALA A 354 -37.61 21.11 1.82
C ALA A 354 -36.79 21.51 3.06
N GLY A 355 -36.41 22.80 3.14
CA GLY A 355 -35.61 23.32 4.25
C GLY A 355 -34.10 23.03 4.18
N ALA A 356 -33.63 22.29 3.18
CA ALA A 356 -32.19 22.12 2.94
C ALA A 356 -31.55 23.41 2.40
N SER A 357 -30.28 23.61 2.71
CA SER A 357 -29.48 24.75 2.23
C SER A 357 -28.13 24.30 1.67
N PRO A 358 -27.62 24.96 0.63
CA PRO A 358 -26.30 24.65 0.08
C PRO A 358 -25.20 25.07 1.07
N ILE A 359 -24.29 24.16 1.39
CA ILE A 359 -23.11 24.43 2.25
C ILE A 359 -21.89 24.96 1.47
N ALA A 360 -21.93 24.83 0.14
CA ALA A 360 -20.94 25.33 -0.78
C ALA A 360 -21.63 25.89 -2.03
N GLY A 361 -21.06 26.94 -2.62
CA GLY A 361 -21.60 27.64 -3.78
C GLY A 361 -20.51 28.29 -4.61
N GLY A 362 -20.89 28.86 -5.76
CA GLY A 362 -19.94 29.34 -6.76
C GLY A 362 -19.33 28.16 -7.51
N ALA A 363 -19.58 28.09 -8.82
CA ALA A 363 -18.84 27.25 -9.75
C ALA A 363 -18.54 28.09 -11.00
N GLY A 364 -18.11 29.34 -10.77
CA GLY A 364 -17.68 30.22 -11.84
C GLY A 364 -16.41 29.65 -12.48
N GLN A 365 -16.28 29.78 -13.79
CA GLN A 365 -15.00 29.52 -14.45
C GLN A 365 -13.98 30.54 -13.94
N ARG A 366 -12.88 30.09 -13.35
CA ARG A 366 -11.75 30.99 -13.10
C ARG A 366 -11.31 31.56 -14.45
N GLN A 367 -11.37 32.88 -14.63
CA GLN A 367 -10.84 33.58 -15.82
C GLN A 367 -9.29 33.52 -15.92
N ASP A 368 -8.63 32.62 -15.19
CA ASP A 368 -7.18 32.47 -15.13
C ASP A 368 -6.56 31.72 -16.32
N GLY A 369 -7.34 31.42 -17.37
CA GLY A 369 -6.80 30.90 -18.63
C GLY A 369 -5.69 31.75 -19.26
N ARG A 370 -5.52 33.01 -18.82
CA ARG A 370 -4.37 33.86 -19.17
C ARG A 370 -3.10 33.56 -18.37
N LEU A 371 -3.21 33.18 -17.09
CA LEU A 371 -2.05 32.88 -16.25
C LEU A 371 -1.39 31.57 -16.67
N ASP A 372 -2.19 30.55 -16.98
CA ASP A 372 -1.67 29.22 -17.34
C ASP A 372 -1.03 29.21 -18.75
N LYS A 373 -1.58 29.97 -19.71
CA LYS A 373 -0.91 30.26 -20.99
C LYS A 373 0.40 31.03 -20.79
N ALA A 374 0.44 32.00 -19.86
CA ALA A 374 1.65 32.76 -19.57
C ALA A 374 2.71 31.93 -18.85
N ILE A 375 2.33 30.99 -17.98
CA ILE A 375 3.24 30.06 -17.29
C ILE A 375 3.77 29.01 -18.26
N ARG A 376 2.91 28.37 -19.07
CA ARG A 376 3.34 27.45 -20.14
C ARG A 376 4.25 28.14 -21.15
N GLY A 377 3.92 29.36 -21.55
CA GLY A 377 4.75 30.17 -22.43
C GLY A 377 6.09 30.59 -21.79
N ARG A 378 6.15 30.82 -20.48
CA ARG A 378 7.40 31.08 -19.74
C ARG A 378 8.26 29.83 -19.61
N ARG A 379 7.67 28.67 -19.29
CA ARG A 379 8.37 27.37 -19.23
C ARG A 379 8.92 26.95 -20.60
N ALA A 380 8.14 27.08 -21.66
CA ALA A 380 8.61 26.79 -23.03
C ALA A 380 9.78 27.69 -23.44
N ARG A 381 9.75 28.98 -23.10
CA ARG A 381 10.86 29.91 -23.35
C ARG A 381 12.10 29.61 -22.50
N ALA A 382 11.92 29.19 -21.24
CA ALA A 382 13.02 28.79 -20.37
C ALA A 382 13.70 27.49 -20.87
N LEU A 383 12.92 26.49 -21.29
CA LEU A 383 13.42 25.26 -21.89
C LEU A 383 14.14 25.50 -23.23
N ALA A 384 13.59 26.38 -24.07
CA ALA A 384 14.26 26.77 -25.32
C ALA A 384 15.59 27.50 -25.05
N ARG A 385 15.64 28.39 -24.06
CA ARG A 385 16.89 29.06 -23.64
C ARG A 385 17.91 28.09 -23.07
N ALA A 386 17.47 27.13 -22.25
CA ALA A 386 18.34 26.09 -21.71
C ALA A 386 18.91 25.19 -22.83
N ALA A 387 18.08 24.80 -23.81
CA ALA A 387 18.54 24.02 -24.96
C ALA A 387 19.57 24.78 -25.82
N VAL A 388 19.39 26.09 -26.01
CA VAL A 388 20.38 26.94 -26.69
C VAL A 388 21.67 27.06 -25.89
N ALA A 389 21.59 27.28 -24.58
CA ALA A 389 22.75 27.36 -23.70
C ALA A 389 23.54 26.04 -23.68
N ILE A 390 22.86 24.89 -23.63
CA ILE A 390 23.50 23.56 -23.71
C ILE A 390 24.19 23.35 -25.07
N ARG A 391 23.58 23.80 -26.17
CA ARG A 391 24.21 23.75 -27.50
C ARG A 391 25.45 24.64 -27.60
N GLN A 392 25.42 25.81 -26.98
CA GLN A 392 26.53 26.77 -26.97
C GLN A 392 27.65 26.39 -25.99
N ALA A 393 27.37 25.60 -24.95
CA ALA A 393 28.36 25.10 -23.99
C ALA A 393 29.07 23.80 -24.42
N ARG A 394 28.54 23.05 -25.40
CA ARG A 394 29.19 21.84 -25.93
C ARG A 394 30.62 22.04 -26.47
N PRO A 395 30.95 23.13 -27.19
CA PRO A 395 32.31 23.34 -27.69
C PRO A 395 33.35 23.60 -26.58
N SER A 396 32.95 24.14 -25.42
CA SER A 396 33.88 24.41 -24.30
C SER A 396 34.09 23.19 -23.40
N ALA A 397 33.06 22.34 -23.24
CA ALA A 397 33.17 21.08 -22.52
C ALA A 397 34.09 20.06 -23.23
N ASP A 398 34.03 19.99 -24.56
CA ASP A 398 34.91 19.12 -25.37
C ASP A 398 36.39 19.56 -25.33
N ALA A 399 36.66 20.85 -25.13
CA ALA A 399 38.01 21.35 -24.93
C ALA A 399 38.56 21.02 -23.53
N GLY A 400 37.73 21.13 -22.49
CA GLY A 400 38.08 20.76 -21.11
C GLY A 400 38.34 19.26 -20.93
N LEU A 401 37.54 18.39 -21.56
CA LEU A 401 37.73 16.94 -21.53
C LEU A 401 39.01 16.50 -22.27
N ARG A 402 39.41 17.19 -23.35
CA ARG A 402 40.68 16.92 -24.04
C ARG A 402 41.90 17.35 -23.22
N ALA A 403 41.82 18.45 -22.49
CA ALA A 403 42.87 18.91 -21.59
C ALA A 403 43.04 17.99 -20.37
N ALA A 404 41.93 17.55 -19.75
CA ALA A 404 41.94 16.59 -18.64
C ALA A 404 42.50 15.21 -19.07
N GLY A 405 42.15 14.74 -20.27
CA GLY A 405 42.70 13.51 -20.83
C GLY A 405 44.20 13.59 -21.19
N ALA A 406 44.74 14.78 -21.45
CA ALA A 406 46.18 14.99 -21.64
C ALA A 406 46.94 14.94 -20.29
N GLY A 407 46.39 15.54 -19.23
CA GLY A 407 46.96 15.50 -17.88
C GLY A 407 47.03 14.08 -17.29
N LEU A 408 45.97 13.29 -17.43
CA LEU A 408 45.94 11.89 -16.97
C LEU A 408 46.95 10.99 -17.70
N ARG A 409 47.22 11.27 -18.99
CA ARG A 409 48.25 10.55 -19.77
C ARG A 409 49.69 10.95 -19.42
N ALA A 410 49.91 12.12 -18.84
CA ALA A 410 51.21 12.54 -18.31
C ALA A 410 51.48 11.87 -16.94
N VAL A 411 50.48 11.83 -16.06
CA VAL A 411 50.56 11.14 -14.76
C VAL A 411 50.78 9.62 -14.94
N GLY A 412 50.09 9.00 -15.90
CA GLY A 412 50.27 7.58 -16.22
C GLY A 412 51.62 7.19 -16.82
N ARG A 413 52.42 8.15 -17.32
CA ARG A 413 53.81 7.92 -17.78
C ARG A 413 54.82 8.11 -16.65
N ALA A 414 54.57 9.01 -15.71
CA ALA A 414 55.42 9.19 -14.53
C ALA A 414 55.41 7.97 -13.60
N LEU A 415 54.30 7.22 -13.56
CA LEU A 415 54.12 6.04 -12.71
C LEU A 415 54.69 4.71 -13.30
N ARG A 416 55.38 4.75 -14.45
CA ARG A 416 55.92 3.54 -15.13
C ARG A 416 57.44 3.53 -15.27
N GLN A 417 58.19 4.23 -14.42
CA GLN A 417 59.63 4.06 -14.32
C GLN A 417 59.97 3.27 -13.05
N PRO A 418 60.67 2.12 -13.15
CA PRO A 418 61.09 1.36 -11.99
C PRO A 418 62.44 1.89 -11.48
N GLU A 419 62.46 2.52 -10.31
CA GLU A 419 63.71 2.65 -9.56
C GLU A 419 63.93 1.40 -8.70
N ARG A 420 65.04 0.71 -8.98
CA ARG A 420 65.61 -0.31 -8.10
C ARG A 420 66.12 0.36 -6.85
N VAL A 421 65.73 -0.13 -5.67
CA VAL A 421 66.52 0.03 -4.45
C VAL A 421 66.57 -1.31 -3.72
N ASP A 422 67.78 -1.60 -3.26
CA ASP A 422 68.25 -2.86 -2.71
C ASP A 422 68.37 -2.76 -1.17
N VAL A 423 68.37 -3.93 -0.53
CA VAL A 423 68.88 -4.31 0.81
C VAL A 423 68.10 -4.03 2.12
N ALA A 424 68.03 -5.12 2.90
CA ALA A 424 68.27 -5.27 4.36
C ALA A 424 67.10 -5.30 5.36
N ALA A 425 66.77 -6.53 5.75
CA ALA A 425 66.58 -7.07 7.11
C ALA A 425 66.25 -6.12 8.28
N ASP A 426 65.14 -6.42 8.98
CA ASP A 426 65.19 -6.60 10.43
C ASP A 426 64.10 -7.57 10.91
N ARG A 427 64.50 -8.53 11.75
CA ARG A 427 63.66 -9.52 12.42
C ARG A 427 63.28 -8.95 13.78
N ARG A 428 62.00 -8.91 14.12
CA ARG A 428 61.57 -8.96 15.54
C ARG A 428 60.36 -9.86 15.72
N GLU A 429 60.55 -10.73 16.69
CA GLU A 429 59.66 -11.76 17.21
C GLU A 429 58.39 -11.15 17.83
N ALA A 430 57.26 -11.85 17.66
CA ALA A 430 56.06 -11.67 18.46
C ALA A 430 55.80 -12.98 19.23
N PRO A 431 55.42 -12.91 20.53
CA PRO A 431 55.37 -14.08 21.39
C PRO A 431 54.05 -14.85 21.29
N ASP A 432 54.18 -16.14 21.58
CA ASP A 432 53.14 -17.17 21.68
C ASP A 432 51.96 -16.79 22.59
N ALA A 433 50.74 -17.02 22.09
CA ALA A 433 49.53 -17.12 22.88
C ALA A 433 48.84 -18.47 22.60
N VAL A 434 49.10 -19.39 23.53
CA VAL A 434 48.26 -20.48 24.06
C VAL A 434 47.03 -20.87 23.23
N ARG A 435 47.12 -22.06 22.64
CA ARG A 435 46.00 -22.87 22.16
C ARG A 435 45.24 -23.44 23.35
N ASP A 436 43.92 -23.24 23.40
CA ASP A 436 43.00 -24.01 24.21
C ASP A 436 42.21 -24.93 23.27
N GLU A 437 42.65 -26.19 23.20
CA GLU A 437 42.00 -27.26 22.42
C GLU A 437 41.05 -28.02 23.34
N SER A 438 39.74 -27.76 23.22
CA SER A 438 38.70 -28.70 23.67
C SER A 438 37.84 -29.10 22.48
N VAL A 439 38.39 -30.00 21.67
CA VAL A 439 37.67 -30.67 20.58
C VAL A 439 36.90 -31.85 21.16
N LEU A 440 35.57 -31.71 21.17
CA LEU A 440 34.62 -32.81 21.31
C LEU A 440 34.65 -33.68 20.05
N VAL A 441 34.91 -34.97 20.25
CA VAL A 441 34.79 -36.04 19.26
C VAL A 441 33.32 -36.40 19.06
N PRO A 442 32.78 -36.43 17.83
CA PRO A 442 31.62 -37.26 17.51
C PRO A 442 32.06 -38.53 16.78
N GLY A 443 31.63 -39.68 17.32
CA GLY A 443 31.91 -41.00 16.77
C GLY A 443 31.22 -41.24 15.43
N ASP A 444 31.96 -41.91 14.55
CA ASP A 444 31.53 -42.46 13.27
C ASP A 444 30.42 -43.50 13.44
N GLY A 445 29.28 -43.24 12.79
CA GLY A 445 28.23 -44.22 12.51
C GLY A 445 28.05 -44.36 11.00
N ARG A 446 28.78 -45.30 10.38
CA ARG A 446 28.57 -45.70 8.99
C ARG A 446 27.24 -46.45 8.84
N ALA A 447 26.43 -46.08 7.86
CA ALA A 447 25.49 -46.97 7.19
C ALA A 447 25.50 -46.70 5.68
N GLN A 448 25.92 -47.73 4.94
CA GLN A 448 25.90 -47.80 3.48
C GLN A 448 24.47 -48.07 2.99
N GLY A 449 24.10 -47.48 1.86
CA GLY A 449 22.88 -47.80 1.14
C GLY A 449 22.91 -47.23 -0.27
N GLN A 450 23.41 -48.03 -1.21
CA GLN A 450 23.37 -47.78 -2.65
C GLN A 450 21.92 -47.84 -3.17
N ALA A 451 21.54 -46.87 -4.01
CA ALA A 451 20.57 -47.09 -5.07
C ALA A 451 20.80 -46.06 -6.18
N GLY A 452 21.36 -46.53 -7.29
CA GLY A 452 21.53 -45.76 -8.51
C GLY A 452 20.20 -45.70 -9.28
N GLY A 453 19.81 -44.50 -9.68
CA GLY A 453 18.72 -44.25 -10.61
C GLY A 453 19.07 -43.05 -11.48
N ARG A 454 19.52 -43.32 -12.71
CA ARG A 454 19.64 -42.30 -13.77
C ARG A 454 18.25 -41.80 -14.13
N LEU A 455 18.01 -40.50 -14.05
CA LEU A 455 16.90 -39.83 -14.73
C LEU A 455 17.45 -38.76 -15.68
N VAL A 456 16.92 -38.81 -16.89
CA VAL A 456 17.21 -37.94 -18.04
C VAL A 456 16.53 -36.58 -17.80
N PRO A 457 17.16 -35.43 -18.16
CA PRO A 457 16.51 -34.14 -18.00
C PRO A 457 15.50 -33.89 -19.11
N GLY A 458 14.25 -33.62 -18.73
CA GLY A 458 13.20 -33.12 -19.62
C GLY A 458 13.19 -31.59 -19.63
N ASP A 459 13.20 -31.03 -20.83
CA ASP A 459 13.08 -29.60 -21.10
C ASP A 459 11.77 -29.02 -20.55
N GLY A 460 11.87 -28.16 -19.53
CA GLY A 460 10.76 -27.39 -18.98
C GLY A 460 11.10 -25.91 -18.93
N LYS A 461 10.55 -25.13 -19.88
CA LYS A 461 10.56 -23.67 -19.85
C LYS A 461 9.84 -23.15 -18.58
N PRO A 462 10.39 -22.18 -17.83
CA PRO A 462 9.65 -21.55 -16.76
C PRO A 462 8.59 -20.57 -17.32
N ARG A 463 7.38 -20.67 -16.79
CA ARG A 463 6.28 -19.72 -16.95
C ARG A 463 6.47 -18.55 -15.98
N ALA A 464 6.02 -17.39 -16.44
CA ALA A 464 6.20 -16.07 -15.86
C ALA A 464 5.63 -15.89 -14.44
N ALA A 465 6.35 -15.12 -13.64
CA ALA A 465 5.87 -14.48 -12.41
C ALA A 465 4.76 -13.47 -12.73
N SER A 466 3.78 -13.39 -11.82
CA SER A 466 2.63 -12.48 -11.89
C SER A 466 3.03 -11.05 -11.48
N ASP A 467 2.87 -10.12 -12.42
CA ASP A 467 3.02 -8.68 -12.24
C ASP A 467 1.99 -8.12 -11.24
N GLY A 468 2.48 -7.60 -10.12
CA GLY A 468 1.77 -6.70 -9.22
C GLY A 468 2.30 -5.28 -9.37
N GLY A 469 2.09 -4.67 -10.54
CA GLY A 469 2.46 -3.27 -10.81
C GLY A 469 1.22 -2.43 -11.11
N GLU A 470 1.07 -1.30 -10.41
CA GLU A 470 0.06 -0.29 -10.71
C GLU A 470 0.24 0.21 -12.16
N GLY A 471 -0.73 -0.09 -13.03
CA GLY A 471 -0.69 0.28 -14.44
C GLY A 471 -0.86 1.78 -14.67
N ASP A 472 0.13 2.36 -15.37
CA ASP A 472 0.09 3.66 -16.03
C ASP A 472 -0.87 3.61 -17.25
N PRO A 473 -1.89 4.49 -17.35
CA PRO A 473 -2.93 4.39 -18.39
C PRO A 473 -2.53 4.88 -19.79
N ASP A 474 -1.28 5.25 -20.07
CA ASP A 474 -0.93 5.92 -21.33
C ASP A 474 0.14 5.20 -22.18
N ARG A 475 -0.19 4.03 -22.75
CA ARG A 475 0.54 3.47 -23.91
C ARG A 475 -0.36 2.74 -24.89
N ARG A 476 -0.82 3.48 -25.91
CA ARG A 476 -1.31 2.92 -27.18
C ARG A 476 -0.12 2.43 -28.02
N LEU A 477 -0.07 1.14 -28.35
CA LEU A 477 0.70 0.64 -29.49
C LEU A 477 -0.19 -0.22 -30.38
N GLY A 478 -0.18 0.14 -31.65
CA GLY A 478 -1.08 -0.36 -32.69
C GLY A 478 -0.77 -1.76 -33.17
N ALA A 479 -1.79 -2.30 -33.83
CA ALA A 479 -1.82 -3.55 -34.56
C ALA A 479 -0.61 -3.77 -35.48
N ARG A 480 -0.20 -5.04 -35.61
CA ARG A 480 0.05 -5.70 -36.89
C ARG A 480 0.20 -7.23 -36.73
N ARG A 481 -0.76 -7.92 -37.36
CA ARG A 481 -0.80 -9.29 -37.89
C ARG A 481 -0.58 -10.47 -36.96
#